data_AF-A0A7C1NL59-F1
#
_entry.id   AF-A0A7C1NL59-F1
#
_cell.length_a   1.000
_cell.length_b   1.000
_cell.length_c   1.000
_cell.angle_alpha   90.00
_cell.angle_beta   90.00
_cell.angle_gamma   90.00
#
_symmetry.space_group_name_H-M   'P 1'
#
loop_
_entity.id
_entity.type
_entity.pdbx_description
1 polymer ?
#
loop_
_entity_poly.entity_id
_entity_poly.type
_entity_poly.pdbx_seq_one_letter_code
_entity_poly.pdbx_strand_id
1 'polypeptide(L)'
;FATFEGQEIALFGFGAAAWKVQPRDRFIGWTPEQRQQKLHLIVNNARFLILPWVISRNLASRLLSIVSKRLPEDWDHRYRYHPVLLETFVECGRFHGTSYKASNWILVGQTKGRGKKDIFNEYKLPKKDIWLYPLTKDFKSILRS
;
A
#
# COMPACT_ATOMS: atom_id res chain seq x y z
N PHE A 1 -8.80 6.26 12.80
CA PHE A 1 -10.06 6.51 12.06
C PHE A 1 -10.00 7.90 11.44
N ALA A 2 -10.74 8.14 10.36
CA ALA A 2 -11.00 9.48 9.86
C ALA A 2 -12.39 9.91 10.33
N THR A 3 -12.47 11.12 10.88
CA THR A 3 -13.69 11.66 11.48
C THR A 3 -14.07 12.99 10.83
N PHE A 4 -15.37 13.27 10.76
CA PHE A 4 -15.93 14.55 10.34
C PHE A 4 -17.06 14.91 11.31
N GLU A 5 -17.00 16.11 11.89
CA GLU A 5 -17.99 16.59 12.89
C GLU A 5 -18.24 15.58 14.04
N GLY A 6 -17.18 14.95 14.53
CA GLY A 6 -17.26 13.95 15.61
C GLY A 6 -17.75 12.56 15.19
N GLN A 7 -18.15 12.38 13.92
CA GLN A 7 -18.57 11.08 13.39
C GLN A 7 -17.44 10.38 12.62
N GLU A 8 -17.30 9.07 12.78
CA GLU A 8 -16.41 8.26 11.94
C GLU A 8 -16.95 8.18 10.51
N ILE A 9 -16.08 8.42 9.54
CA ILE A 9 -16.44 8.40 8.11
C ILE A 9 -15.63 7.39 7.30
N ALA A 10 -14.43 7.05 7.77
CA ALA A 10 -13.56 6.08 7.13
C ALA A 10 -12.55 5.51 8.12
N LEU A 11 -11.96 4.38 7.76
CA LEU A 11 -10.89 3.76 8.52
C LEU A 11 -9.75 3.29 7.63
N PHE A 12 -8.57 3.28 8.23
CA PHE A 12 -7.33 2.83 7.62
C PHE A 12 -6.71 1.76 8.52
N GLY A 13 -6.22 0.70 7.90
CA GLY A 13 -5.38 -0.31 8.53
C GLY A 13 -4.06 -0.38 7.79
N PHE A 14 -2.97 -0.30 8.54
CA PHE A 14 -1.61 -0.41 8.05
C PHE A 14 -0.89 -1.55 8.76
N GLY A 15 0.06 -2.18 8.07
CA GLY A 15 0.83 -3.27 8.61
C GLY A 15 2.11 -3.52 7.82
N ALA A 16 2.81 -4.60 8.16
CA ALA A 16 4.03 -4.99 7.47
C ALA A 16 3.78 -5.26 5.96
N ALA A 17 4.78 -4.95 5.15
CA ALA A 17 4.76 -5.24 3.71
C ALA A 17 4.68 -6.74 3.41
N ALA A 18 4.11 -7.07 2.26
CA ALA A 18 4.07 -8.41 1.73
C ALA A 18 5.49 -8.91 1.41
N TRP A 19 5.80 -10.14 1.84
CA TRP A 19 7.16 -10.70 1.79
C TRP A 19 7.77 -10.75 0.38
N LYS A 20 7.03 -11.27 -0.62
CA LYS A 20 7.50 -11.37 -2.02
C LYS A 20 6.49 -10.78 -2.97
N VAL A 21 6.86 -9.70 -3.64
CA VAL A 21 6.01 -9.01 -4.62
C VAL A 21 6.88 -8.67 -5.82
N GLN A 22 6.90 -9.56 -6.81
CA GLN A 22 7.81 -9.44 -7.95
C GLN A 22 7.71 -8.09 -8.69
N PRO A 23 6.52 -7.53 -8.99
CA PRO A 23 6.43 -6.23 -9.67
C PRO A 23 7.01 -5.08 -8.83
N ARG A 24 6.75 -5.06 -7.52
CA ARG A 24 7.35 -4.08 -6.59
C ARG A 24 8.87 -4.24 -6.54
N ASP A 25 9.35 -5.46 -6.33
CA ASP A 25 10.79 -5.74 -6.21
C ASP A 25 11.53 -5.31 -7.49
N ARG A 26 10.94 -5.53 -8.69
CA ARG A 26 11.47 -5.04 -9.98
C ARG A 26 11.42 -3.52 -10.10
N PHE A 27 10.32 -2.89 -9.70
CA PHE A 27 10.19 -1.43 -9.74
C PHE A 27 11.21 -0.72 -8.83
N ILE A 28 11.44 -1.30 -7.65
CA ILE A 28 12.50 -0.85 -6.73
C ILE A 28 13.86 -1.23 -7.28
N GLY A 29 14.03 -2.35 -8.00
CA GLY A 29 15.32 -2.83 -8.50
C GLY A 29 16.10 -3.61 -7.45
N TRP A 30 15.40 -4.41 -6.65
CA TRP A 30 15.96 -5.18 -5.54
C TRP A 30 16.58 -6.51 -5.94
N THR A 31 17.67 -6.86 -5.27
CA THR A 31 18.07 -8.26 -5.06
C THR A 31 17.28 -8.90 -3.90
N PRO A 32 17.25 -10.24 -3.79
CA PRO A 32 16.62 -10.92 -2.65
C PRO A 32 17.15 -10.48 -1.28
N GLU A 33 18.45 -10.21 -1.18
CA GLU A 33 19.16 -9.81 0.04
C GLU A 33 18.77 -8.39 0.44
N GLN A 34 18.79 -7.45 -0.51
CA GLN A 34 18.33 -6.07 -0.28
C GLN A 34 16.89 -6.03 0.19
N ARG A 35 16.00 -6.82 -0.44
CA ARG A 35 14.62 -6.94 0.01
C ARG A 35 14.57 -7.40 1.46
N GLN A 36 15.26 -8.48 1.82
CA GLN A 36 15.23 -9.01 3.18
C GLN A 36 15.66 -7.97 4.23
N GLN A 37 16.67 -7.16 3.90
CA GLN A 37 17.16 -6.11 4.80
C GLN A 37 16.23 -4.90 4.87
N LYS A 38 15.64 -4.49 3.74
CA LYS A 38 14.96 -3.19 3.60
C LYS A 38 13.44 -3.26 3.57
N LEU A 39 12.84 -4.46 3.56
CA LEU A 39 11.38 -4.64 3.50
C LEU A 39 10.65 -3.93 4.66
N HIS A 40 11.27 -3.83 5.83
CA HIS A 40 10.68 -3.16 6.99
C HIS A 40 10.38 -1.67 6.76
N LEU A 41 11.06 -1.02 5.81
CA LEU A 41 10.84 0.37 5.41
C LEU A 41 9.64 0.55 4.47
N ILE A 42 8.96 -0.55 4.10
CA ILE A 42 7.72 -0.54 3.32
C ILE A 42 6.55 -0.86 4.25
N VAL A 43 5.48 -0.08 4.13
CA VAL A 43 4.24 -0.29 4.89
C VAL A 43 3.11 -0.64 3.93
N ASN A 44 2.34 -1.66 4.27
CA ASN A 44 1.16 -2.06 3.51
C ASN A 44 -0.10 -1.39 4.07
N ASN A 45 -0.83 -0.68 3.22
CA ASN A 45 -2.20 -0.28 3.49
C ASN A 45 -3.13 -1.47 3.29
N ALA A 46 -3.23 -2.30 4.33
CA ALA A 46 -3.99 -3.54 4.37
C ALA A 46 -5.52 -3.34 4.40
N ARG A 47 -5.98 -2.17 4.87
CA ARG A 47 -7.42 -1.84 4.89
C ARG A 47 -7.63 -0.37 4.61
N PHE A 48 -8.54 -0.07 3.70
CA PHE A 48 -9.08 1.26 3.51
C PHE A 48 -10.57 1.10 3.23
N LEU A 49 -11.40 1.70 4.07
CA LEU A 49 -12.86 1.60 3.97
C LEU A 49 -13.46 2.98 4.27
N ILE A 50 -14.26 3.47 3.33
CA ILE A 50 -15.24 4.54 3.58
C ILE A 50 -16.51 3.86 4.06
N LEU A 51 -17.10 4.35 5.14
CA LEU A 51 -18.28 3.73 5.75
C LEU A 51 -19.50 3.88 4.82
N PRO A 52 -20.39 2.88 4.78
CA PRO A 52 -21.40 2.75 3.71
C PRO A 52 -22.42 3.89 3.67
N TRP A 53 -22.64 4.59 4.77
CA TRP A 53 -23.53 5.76 4.84
C TRP A 53 -22.88 7.05 4.33
N VAL A 54 -21.58 7.04 4.01
CA VAL A 54 -20.84 8.22 3.57
C VAL A 54 -20.81 8.27 2.05
N ILE A 55 -21.49 9.27 1.47
CA ILE A 55 -21.50 9.52 0.02
C ILE A 55 -20.83 10.87 -0.24
N SER A 56 -19.62 10.84 -0.79
CA SER A 56 -18.87 12.06 -1.09
C SER A 56 -17.91 11.86 -2.26
N ARG A 57 -17.92 12.81 -3.20
CA ARG A 57 -17.01 12.79 -4.35
C ARG A 57 -15.58 13.08 -3.89
N ASN A 58 -14.62 12.35 -4.44
CA ASN A 58 -13.18 12.54 -4.20
C ASN A 58 -12.73 12.36 -2.73
N LEU A 59 -13.62 11.94 -1.82
CA LEU A 59 -13.26 11.71 -0.43
C LEU A 59 -12.14 10.67 -0.31
N ALA A 60 -12.19 9.61 -1.11
CA ALA A 60 -11.21 8.54 -1.06
C ALA A 60 -9.79 9.03 -1.36
N SER A 61 -9.59 9.73 -2.47
CA SER A 61 -8.28 10.26 -2.86
C SER A 61 -7.79 11.36 -1.92
N ARG A 62 -8.70 12.19 -1.39
CA ARG A 62 -8.38 13.19 -0.37
C ARG A 62 -7.87 12.53 0.91
N LEU A 63 -8.57 11.54 1.45
CA LEU A 63 -8.16 10.84 2.65
C LEU A 63 -6.83 10.08 2.45
N LEU A 64 -6.63 9.44 1.28
CA LEU A 64 -5.36 8.80 0.93
C LEU A 64 -4.20 9.80 0.92
N SER A 65 -4.42 11.01 0.41
CA SER A 65 -3.39 12.06 0.37
C SER A 65 -3.08 12.64 1.75
N ILE A 66 -4.06 12.67 2.66
CA ILE A 66 -3.86 13.12 4.04
C ILE A 66 -3.09 12.06 4.83
N VAL A 67 -3.55 10.80 4.75
CA VAL A 67 -2.94 9.72 5.55
C VAL A 67 -1.52 9.44 5.10
N SER A 68 -1.21 9.51 3.80
CA SER A 68 0.16 9.28 3.31
C SER A 68 1.17 10.29 3.84
N LYS A 69 0.74 11.53 4.13
CA LYS A 69 1.61 12.58 4.68
C LYS A 69 1.84 12.46 6.18
N ARG A 70 0.91 11.82 6.90
CA ARG A 70 0.96 11.66 8.36
C ARG A 70 1.57 10.34 8.79
N LEU A 71 1.47 9.33 7.93
CA LEU A 71 1.88 7.97 8.24
C LEU A 71 3.35 7.87 8.67
N PRO A 72 4.34 8.53 8.03
CA PRO A 72 5.73 8.40 8.45
C PRO A 72 5.96 8.75 9.92
N GLU A 73 5.36 9.84 10.39
CA GLU A 73 5.46 10.33 11.77
C GLU A 73 4.72 9.43 12.75
N ASP A 74 3.49 9.00 12.42
CA ASP A 74 2.73 8.05 13.23
C ASP A 74 3.50 6.71 13.38
N TRP A 75 4.19 6.29 12.32
CA TRP A 75 4.99 5.07 12.30
C TRP A 75 6.25 5.19 13.16
N ASP A 76 6.97 6.30 13.04
CA ASP A 76 8.16 6.57 13.86
C ASP A 76 7.81 6.64 15.36
N HIS A 77 6.74 7.33 15.71
CA HIS A 77 6.29 7.41 17.10
C HIS A 77 6.03 6.02 17.71
N ARG A 78 5.51 5.08 16.91
CA ARG A 78 5.16 3.73 17.38
C ARG A 78 6.31 2.73 17.31
N TYR A 79 7.12 2.79 16.25
CA TYR A 79 8.09 1.75 15.87
C TYR A 79 9.54 2.25 15.77
N ARG A 80 9.78 3.57 15.95
CA ARG A 80 11.10 4.22 15.98
C ARG A 80 11.88 4.18 14.66
N TYR A 81 11.17 4.20 13.53
CA TYR A 81 11.74 4.41 12.22
C TYR A 81 10.72 4.99 11.24
N HIS A 82 11.22 5.64 10.19
CA HIS A 82 10.41 6.22 9.13
C HIS A 82 10.31 5.28 7.91
N PRO A 83 9.11 4.82 7.54
CA PRO A 83 8.92 4.11 6.28
C PRO A 83 9.10 5.07 5.10
N VAL A 84 9.55 4.54 3.97
CA VAL A 84 9.86 5.34 2.77
C VAL A 84 8.93 5.04 1.59
N LEU A 85 8.14 3.98 1.70
CA LEU A 85 7.25 3.53 0.63
C LEU A 85 5.99 2.89 1.21
N LEU A 86 4.84 3.25 0.64
CA LEU A 86 3.58 2.56 0.85
C LEU A 86 3.31 1.56 -0.26
N GLU A 87 2.66 0.44 0.07
CA GLU A 87 2.07 -0.48 -0.89
C GLU A 87 0.61 -0.79 -0.56
N THR A 88 -0.16 -1.19 -1.57
CA THR A 88 -1.48 -1.78 -1.39
C THR A 88 -1.83 -2.69 -2.57
N PHE A 89 -2.89 -3.49 -2.39
CA PHE A 89 -3.31 -4.51 -3.35
C PHE A 89 -4.82 -4.37 -3.62
N VAL A 90 -5.18 -4.05 -4.86
CA VAL A 90 -6.56 -3.82 -5.27
C VAL A 90 -7.02 -4.94 -6.20
N GLU A 91 -8.09 -5.65 -5.84
CA GLU A 91 -8.59 -6.75 -6.68
C GLU A 91 -9.18 -6.26 -7.99
N CYS A 92 -8.57 -6.68 -9.11
CA CYS A 92 -8.88 -6.16 -10.45
C CYS A 92 -10.33 -6.44 -10.90
N GLY A 93 -10.90 -7.57 -10.47
CA GLY A 93 -12.27 -7.96 -10.84
C GLY A 93 -13.37 -7.21 -10.09
N ARG A 94 -13.03 -6.50 -9.00
CA ARG A 94 -13.99 -5.80 -8.14
C ARG A 94 -13.81 -4.29 -8.17
N PHE A 95 -12.60 -3.80 -8.36
CA PHE A 95 -12.27 -2.39 -8.24
C PHE A 95 -11.24 -1.96 -9.28
N HIS A 96 -11.41 -0.73 -9.78
CA HIS A 96 -10.52 -0.11 -10.77
C HIS A 96 -9.31 0.63 -10.16
N GLY A 97 -9.22 0.72 -8.82
CA GLY A 97 -8.16 1.47 -8.15
C GLY A 97 -8.18 2.99 -8.37
N THR A 98 -9.30 3.55 -8.83
CA THR A 98 -9.42 4.97 -9.23
C THR A 98 -8.96 5.95 -8.16
N SER A 99 -9.28 5.71 -6.88
CA SER A 99 -8.87 6.58 -5.78
C SER A 99 -7.36 6.60 -5.57
N TYR A 100 -6.68 5.47 -5.78
CA TYR A 100 -5.22 5.35 -5.70
C TYR A 100 -4.57 6.09 -6.86
N LYS A 101 -5.06 5.88 -8.09
CA LYS A 101 -4.60 6.64 -9.26
C LYS A 101 -4.76 8.15 -9.08
N ALA A 102 -5.93 8.59 -8.60
CA ALA A 102 -6.24 10.00 -8.36
C ALA A 102 -5.45 10.64 -7.19
N SER A 103 -4.78 9.83 -6.37
CA SER A 103 -3.91 10.30 -5.28
C SER A 103 -2.43 10.05 -5.57
N ASN A 104 -2.06 9.94 -6.85
CA ASN A 104 -0.68 9.80 -7.33
C ASN A 104 0.04 8.51 -6.91
N TRP A 105 -0.71 7.44 -6.62
CA TRP A 105 -0.11 6.12 -6.47
C TRP A 105 0.32 5.59 -7.84
N ILE A 106 1.40 4.83 -7.85
CA ILE A 106 2.04 4.26 -9.04
C ILE A 106 1.61 2.80 -9.16
N LEU A 107 0.90 2.46 -10.25
CA LEU A 107 0.61 1.07 -10.60
C LEU A 107 1.87 0.42 -11.15
N VAL A 108 2.37 -0.62 -10.49
CA VAL A 108 3.63 -1.30 -10.89
C VAL A 108 3.43 -2.68 -11.49
N GLY A 109 2.20 -3.18 -11.50
CA GLY A 109 1.83 -4.47 -12.10
C GLY A 109 0.78 -5.20 -11.28
N GLN A 110 0.68 -6.50 -11.52
CA GLN A 110 -0.36 -7.35 -10.91
C GLN A 110 0.24 -8.55 -10.19
N THR A 111 -0.45 -9.00 -9.14
CA THR A 111 -0.19 -10.30 -8.52
C THR A 111 -0.61 -11.42 -9.48
N LYS A 112 0.02 -12.60 -9.34
CA LYS A 112 -0.28 -13.76 -10.19
C LYS A 112 -1.53 -14.54 -9.77
N GLY A 113 -2.17 -14.22 -8.65
CA GLY A 113 -3.27 -15.03 -8.11
C GLY A 113 -2.83 -16.29 -7.35
N ARG A 114 -1.54 -16.43 -7.05
CA ARG A 114 -0.96 -17.61 -6.37
C ARG A 114 -1.52 -17.79 -4.94
N GLY A 115 -1.51 -16.72 -4.15
CA GLY A 115 -1.75 -16.83 -2.71
C GLY A 115 -0.54 -17.39 -1.94
N LYS A 116 -0.55 -17.23 -0.61
CA LYS A 116 0.60 -17.56 0.25
C LYS A 116 0.85 -19.09 0.37
N LYS A 117 -0.22 -19.89 0.32
CA LYS A 117 -0.20 -21.34 0.59
C LYS A 117 -0.18 -22.21 -0.67
N ASP A 118 -0.14 -21.61 -1.85
CA ASP A 118 -0.15 -22.34 -3.11
C ASP A 118 1.24 -22.89 -3.44
N ILE A 119 1.49 -24.09 -2.94
CA ILE A 119 2.73 -24.85 -3.18
C ILE A 119 2.76 -25.50 -4.57
N PHE A 120 1.60 -25.70 -5.20
CA PHE A 120 1.44 -26.40 -6.48
C PHE A 120 1.42 -25.45 -7.69
N ASN A 121 1.46 -24.13 -7.47
CA ASN A 121 1.40 -23.09 -8.50
C ASN A 121 0.08 -23.16 -9.30
N GLU A 122 -1.04 -23.31 -8.61
CA GLU A 122 -2.37 -23.39 -9.23
C GLU A 122 -2.98 -22.01 -9.55
N TYR A 123 -2.52 -20.95 -8.88
CA TYR A 123 -2.97 -19.57 -9.14
C TYR A 123 -4.50 -19.34 -9.01
N LYS A 124 -5.15 -20.01 -8.05
CA LYS A 124 -6.61 -20.01 -7.86
C LYS A 124 -7.21 -18.70 -7.33
N LEU A 125 -6.42 -17.74 -6.86
CA LEU A 125 -6.93 -16.51 -6.26
C LEU A 125 -7.07 -15.37 -7.29
N PRO A 126 -7.99 -14.41 -7.05
CA PRO A 126 -8.08 -13.22 -7.87
C PRO A 126 -6.76 -12.45 -7.96
N LYS A 127 -6.45 -11.98 -9.17
CA LYS A 127 -5.35 -11.06 -9.41
C LYS A 127 -5.66 -9.71 -8.76
N LYS A 128 -4.61 -9.07 -8.30
CA LYS A 128 -4.65 -7.76 -7.65
C LYS A 128 -3.64 -6.83 -8.29
N ASP A 129 -4.06 -5.61 -8.61
CA ASP A 129 -3.19 -4.51 -8.95
C ASP A 129 -2.34 -4.13 -7.74
N ILE A 130 -1.07 -3.87 -7.98
CA ILE A 130 -0.09 -3.48 -6.97
C ILE A 130 0.18 -2.00 -7.15
N TRP A 131 -0.24 -1.22 -6.16
CA TRP A 131 -0.06 0.23 -6.14
C TRP A 131 0.99 0.60 -5.11
N LEU A 132 1.90 1.49 -5.48
CA LEU A 132 2.96 2.01 -4.60
C LEU A 132 2.85 3.53 -4.44
N TYR A 133 3.16 4.05 -3.26
CA TYR A 133 3.23 5.49 -3.03
C TYR A 133 4.53 5.88 -2.31
N PRO A 134 5.46 6.57 -2.98
CA PRO A 134 6.69 7.07 -2.36
C PRO A 134 6.39 8.06 -1.23
N LEU A 135 6.94 7.83 -0.04
CA LEU A 135 6.82 8.74 1.10
C LEU A 135 7.95 9.79 1.12
N THR A 136 9.08 9.50 0.47
CA THR A 136 10.18 10.43 0.23
C THR A 136 10.65 10.32 -1.23
N LYS A 137 11.28 11.39 -1.74
CA LYS A 137 11.75 11.48 -3.14
C LYS A 137 12.86 10.47 -3.44
N ASP A 138 13.73 10.22 -2.47
CA ASP A 138 14.91 9.36 -2.57
C ASP A 138 14.67 7.92 -2.12
N PHE A 139 13.41 7.49 -1.99
CA PHE A 139 13.03 6.18 -1.46
C PHE A 139 13.77 5.01 -2.14
N LYS A 140 13.99 5.06 -3.46
CA LYS A 140 14.74 4.00 -4.16
C LYS A 140 16.19 3.92 -3.72
N SER A 141 16.83 5.05 -3.43
CA SER A 141 18.21 5.08 -2.92
C SER A 141 18.27 4.42 -1.55
N ILE A 142 17.40 4.82 -0.62
CA ILE A 142 17.32 4.27 0.74
C ILE A 142 17.03 2.75 0.72
N LEU A 143 16.15 2.32 -0.17
CA LEU A 143 15.79 0.91 -0.29
C LEU A 143 16.90 0.08 -0.97
N ARG A 144 17.80 0.68 -1.76
CA ARG A 144 18.89 -0.04 -2.44
C ARG A 144 20.23 0.02 -1.71
N SER A 145 20.39 0.97 -0.78
CA SER A 145 21.63 1.18 -0.02
C SER A 145 21.97 0.04 0.91
#